data_AF-R7QWT1-F1
#
_entry.id   AF-R7QWT1-F1
#
_cell.length_a   1.000
_cell.length_b   1.000
_cell.length_c   1.000
_cell.angle_alpha   90.00
_cell.angle_beta   90.00
_cell.angle_gamma   90.00
#
_symmetry.space_group_name_H-M   'P 1'
#
loop_
_entity.id
_entity.type
_entity.pdbx_description
1 polymer ?
#
loop_
_entity_poly.entity_id
_entity_poly.type
_entity_poly.pdbx_seq_one_letter_code
_entity_poly.pdbx_strand_id
1 'polypeptide(L)' 'MVLSALSPEENLGLCLAERTIEKDSSLIGETIAALKLGEEKLVLLLKRGEEVIIPNGSTKIKEGDVLVICQV' A
#
# COMPACT_ATOMS: atom_id res chain seq x y z
N MET A 1 22.29 3.21 3.29
CA MET A 1 21.61 2.13 2.53
C MET A 1 21.90 0.82 3.25
N VAL A 2 20.87 0.19 3.79
CA VAL A 2 20.98 -1.20 4.23
C VAL A 2 20.37 -2.03 3.12
N LEU A 3 21.23 -2.72 2.37
CA LEU A 3 20.85 -3.84 1.51
C LEU A 3 20.87 -5.10 2.40
N SER A 4 19.79 -5.89 2.32
CA SER A 4 19.58 -7.21 2.95
C SER A 4 18.91 -7.21 4.32
N ALA A 5 17.74 -7.86 4.36
CA ALA A 5 17.69 -9.16 5.02
C ALA A 5 17.01 -10.16 4.05
N LEU A 6 17.82 -11.04 3.46
CA LEU A 6 17.35 -12.31 2.91
C LEU A 6 17.32 -13.28 4.09
N SER A 7 16.14 -13.59 4.60
CA SER A 7 15.88 -14.83 5.34
C SER A 7 14.92 -15.66 4.48
N PRO A 8 15.43 -16.50 3.56
CA PRO A 8 14.58 -17.42 2.83
C PRO A 8 14.33 -18.60 3.75
N GLU A 9 13.23 -18.59 4.52
CA GLU A 9 12.59 -19.79 5.10
C GLU A 9 11.36 -19.44 5.97
N GLU A 10 10.51 -18.51 5.54
CA GLU A 10 9.08 -18.57 5.88
C GLU A 10 8.32 -18.16 4.61
N ASN A 11 7.88 -19.14 3.82
CA ASN A 11 6.87 -18.87 2.81
C ASN A 11 5.55 -18.61 3.55
N LEU A 12 5.42 -17.43 4.16
CA LEU A 12 4.20 -17.00 4.86
C LEU A 12 2.97 -16.92 3.92
N GLY A 13 3.12 -17.20 2.62
CA GLY A 13 2.11 -16.95 1.59
C GLY A 13 1.98 -15.48 1.23
N LEU A 14 2.67 -14.60 1.97
CA LEU A 14 2.52 -13.15 1.85
C LEU A 14 3.20 -12.60 0.59
N CYS A 15 2.41 -11.94 -0.24
CA CYS A 15 2.85 -11.17 -1.38
C CYS A 15 2.71 -9.67 -1.10
N LEU A 16 3.74 -8.89 -1.41
CA LEU A 16 3.67 -7.43 -1.40
C LEU A 16 3.54 -6.91 -2.82
N ALA A 17 2.58 -6.02 -3.03
CA ALA A 17 2.38 -5.30 -4.28
C ALA A 17 2.42 -3.79 -4.04
N GLU A 18 3.09 -3.07 -4.93
CA GLU A 18 3.04 -1.61 -4.96
C GLU A 18 2.06 -1.15 -6.05
N ARG A 19 1.22 -0.17 -5.74
CA ARG A 19 0.29 0.44 -6.71
C ARG A 19 0.40 1.96 -6.66
N THR A 20 0.85 2.54 -7.77
CA THR A 20 0.84 3.99 -7.98
C THR A 20 -0.57 4.48 -8.30
N ILE A 21 -0.95 5.61 -7.70
CA ILE A 21 -2.20 6.30 -7.97
C ILE A 21 -1.95 7.34 -9.06
N GLU A 22 -2.32 6.97 -10.29
CA GLU A 22 -2.26 7.86 -11.45
C GLU A 22 -3.33 8.97 -11.36
N LYS A 23 -3.11 10.06 -12.10
CA LYS A 23 -3.96 11.26 -12.13
C LYS A 23 -5.43 11.02 -12.49
N ASP A 24 -5.72 9.94 -13.22
CA ASP A 24 -7.05 9.55 -13.69
C ASP A 24 -7.70 8.45 -12.83
N SER A 25 -7.06 8.10 -11.70
CA SER A 25 -7.55 7.10 -10.79
C SER A 25 -8.82 7.55 -10.06
N SER A 26 -9.87 6.74 -10.13
CA SER A 26 -11.12 6.94 -9.38
C SER A 26 -10.95 6.85 -7.86
N LEU A 27 -9.78 6.45 -7.38
CA LEU A 27 -9.46 6.35 -5.96
C LEU A 27 -9.01 7.70 -5.36
N ILE A 28 -8.72 8.71 -6.18
CA ILE A 28 -8.29 10.02 -5.68
C ILE A 28 -9.42 10.64 -4.85
N GLY A 29 -9.11 11.04 -3.62
CA GLY A 29 -10.06 11.64 -2.68
C GLY A 29 -10.82 10.65 -1.81
N GLU A 30 -10.81 9.36 -2.17
CA GLU A 30 -11.36 8.28 -1.35
C GLU A 30 -10.51 8.04 -0.11
N THR A 31 -11.13 7.43 0.89
CA THR A 31 -10.43 7.00 2.12
C THR A 31 -9.98 5.55 2.02
N ILE A 32 -8.94 5.18 2.76
CA ILE A 32 -8.49 3.78 2.82
C ILE A 32 -9.63 2.83 3.25
N ALA A 33 -10.50 3.25 4.18
CA ALA A 33 -11.65 2.45 4.60
C ALA A 33 -12.71 2.24 3.49
N ALA A 34 -12.75 3.10 2.48
CA ALA A 34 -13.67 2.98 1.33
C ALA A 34 -13.14 2.03 0.24
N LEU A 35 -11.86 1.65 0.29
CA LEU A 35 -11.25 0.77 -0.70
C LEU A 35 -11.83 -0.64 -0.65
N LYS A 36 -12.29 -1.12 -1.80
CA LYS A 36 -12.67 -2.52 -2.00
C LYS A 36 -11.45 -3.30 -2.50
N LEU A 37 -10.58 -3.70 -1.58
CA LEU A 37 -9.32 -4.39 -1.93
C LEU A 37 -9.55 -5.87 -2.28
N GLY A 38 -10.62 -6.47 -1.76
CA GLY A 38 -10.85 -7.92 -1.77
C GLY A 38 -10.48 -8.53 -0.42
N GLU A 39 -10.88 -9.78 -0.21
CA GLU A 39 -10.50 -10.53 0.99
C GLU A 39 -8.97 -10.71 1.02
N GLU A 40 -8.41 -10.84 2.24
CA GLU A 40 -6.98 -11.10 2.48
C GLU A 40 -6.00 -10.00 2.04
N LYS A 41 -6.50 -8.81 1.70
CA LYS A 41 -5.67 -7.65 1.32
C LYS A 41 -5.69 -6.53 2.35
N LEU A 42 -4.52 -5.93 2.58
CA LEU A 42 -4.33 -4.83 3.51
C LEU A 42 -3.38 -3.77 2.95
N VAL A 43 -3.77 -2.49 3.00
CA VAL A 43 -2.81 -1.39 2.77
C VAL A 43 -1.99 -1.21 4.03
N LEU A 44 -0.69 -1.51 3.96
CA LEU A 44 0.23 -1.39 5.10
C LEU A 44 0.71 0.04 5.30
N LEU A 45 1.08 0.69 4.19
CA LEU A 45 1.61 2.03 4.14
C LEU A 45 1.35 2.65 2.77
N LEU A 46 1.50 3.97 2.68
CA LEU A 46 1.61 4.65 1.40
C LEU A 46 2.82 5.58 1.39
N LYS A 47 3.49 5.67 0.25
CA LYS A 47 4.55 6.64 -0.01
C LYS A 47 3.94 7.85 -0.69
N ARG A 48 4.24 9.06 -0.21
CA ARG A 48 3.78 10.32 -0.79
C ARG A 48 4.98 11.26 -0.93
N GLY A 49 5.49 11.38 -2.15
CA GLY A 49 6.79 12.02 -2.36
C GLY A 49 7.87 11.26 -1.59
N GLU A 50 8.53 11.92 -0.65
CA GLU A 50 9.58 11.34 0.19
C GLU A 50 9.07 10.80 1.54
N GLU A 51 7.79 11.00 1.86
CA GLU A 51 7.20 10.58 3.13
C GLU A 51 6.63 9.16 3.06
N VAL A 52 6.81 8.40 4.15
CA VAL A 52 6.13 7.12 4.39
C VAL A 52 5.05 7.33 5.44
N ILE A 53 3.81 7.04 5.07
CA ILE A 53 2.62 7.26 5.90
C ILE A 53 2.02 5.90 6.26
N ILE A 54 1.81 5.64 7.55
CA ILE A 54 0.99 4.50 8.02
C ILE A 54 -0.46 4.97 8.02
N PRO A 55 -1.31 4.47 7.09
CA PRO A 55 -2.68 4.93 6.99
C PRO A 55 -3.53 4.42 8.14
N ASN A 56 -4.52 5.24 8.49
CA ASN A 56 -5.72 4.81 9.19
C ASN A 56 -6.91 4.80 8.21
N GLY A 57 -8.09 4.37 8.69
CA GLY A 57 -9.29 4.30 7.86
C GLY A 57 -9.70 5.64 7.23
N SER A 58 -9.39 6.79 7.84
CA SER A 58 -9.74 8.12 7.32
C SER A 58 -8.66 8.74 6.43
N THR A 59 -7.53 8.05 6.23
CA THR A 59 -6.45 8.53 5.38
C THR A 59 -6.94 8.64 3.94
N LYS A 60 -6.86 9.86 3.38
CA LYS A 60 -7.27 10.14 2.01
C LYS A 60 -6.15 9.84 1.02
N ILE A 61 -6.53 9.15 -0.05
CA ILE A 61 -5.68 8.83 -1.19
C ILE A 61 -5.55 10.07 -2.08
N LYS A 62 -4.34 10.33 -2.57
CA LYS A 62 -4.02 11.44 -3.46
C LYS A 62 -3.30 10.92 -4.71
N GLU A 63 -3.35 11.72 -5.78
CA GLU A 63 -2.50 11.51 -6.95
C GLU A 63 -1.03 11.41 -6.54
N GLY A 64 -0.30 10.46 -7.14
CA GLY A 64 1.11 10.23 -6.86
C GLY A 64 1.38 9.41 -5.59
N ASP A 65 0.35 9.03 -4.83
CA ASP A 65 0.53 8.06 -3.74
C ASP A 65 0.96 6.70 -4.32
N VAL A 66 1.87 6.02 -3.62
CA VAL A 66 2.19 4.61 -3.88
C VAL A 66 1.68 3.79 -2.71
N LEU A 67 0.61 3.02 -2.93
CA LEU A 67 0.06 2.12 -1.93
C LEU A 67 0.88 0.83 -1.88
N VAL A 68 1.32 0.43 -0.70
CA VAL A 68 1.92 -0.90 -0.48
C VAL A 68 0.85 -1.81 0.12
N ILE A 69 0.49 -2.83 -0.65
CA ILE A 69 -0.58 -3.76 -0.35
C ILE A 69 0.03 -5.12 -0.03
N CYS A 70 -0.34 -5.67 1.12
CA CYS A 70 -0.07 -7.05 1.46
C CYS A 70 -1.26 -7.92 1.06
N GLN A 71 -0.98 -9.10 0.52
CA GLN A 71 -1.95 -10.15 0.25
C GLN A 71 -1.43 -11.47 0.82
N VAL A 72 -2.26 -12.18 1.59
CA VAL A 72 -2.00 -13.55 2.08
C VAL A 72 -2.53 -14.59 1.08
#